data_AF-A0A966V6M3-F1
#
_entry.id   AF-A0A966V6M3-F1
#
_cell.length_a   1.000
_cell.length_b   1.000
_cell.length_c   1.000
_cell.angle_alpha   90.00
_cell.angle_beta   90.00
_cell.angle_gamma   90.00
#
_symmetry.space_group_name_H-M   'P 1'
#
loop_
_entity.id
_entity.type
_entity.pdbx_description
1 polymer ?
#
loop_
_entity_poly.entity_id
_entity_poly.type
_entity_poly.pdbx_seq_one_letter_code
_entity_poly.pdbx_strand_id
1 'polypeptide(L)'
;MKIHIKKSPKWFGPYQLAEKLCFWVKPVVNEYGIKDPPDWVHNFGTWLAHGNVKLEKWDKNPPKTFLYKFLTWIYNKRKQKTYVRIDPWDTWSMDNTLAHIVLPMIIQLKETKQGAPFVDDDDVPEELRSTTNCGKLDNLHFKRWDWILDEMIFAFRNKLDNNWEAQFESGTHDWDYELTLIDGKHKMYQMVHGPNHTYKVDEEARDAYQERISNGFRLFGKYYECLWD
;
A
#
# COMPACT_ATOMS: atom_id res chain seq x y z
N MET A 1 17.38 0.19 6.77
CA MET A 1 16.84 1.25 5.91
C MET A 1 16.02 2.22 6.73
N LYS A 2 16.16 3.53 6.54
CA LYS A 2 15.34 4.54 7.22
C LYS A 2 14.70 5.47 6.19
N ILE A 3 13.38 5.52 6.18
CA ILE A 3 12.59 6.40 5.32
C ILE A 3 11.85 7.40 6.20
N HIS A 4 12.10 8.68 5.98
CA HIS A 4 11.38 9.77 6.64
C HIS A 4 10.72 10.65 5.58
N ILE A 5 9.42 10.44 5.39
CA ILE A 5 8.57 11.26 4.51
C ILE A 5 7.84 12.29 5.39
N LYS A 6 8.15 13.57 5.24
CA LYS A 6 7.37 14.61 5.95
C LYS A 6 5.95 14.66 5.38
N LYS A 7 4.97 14.97 6.22
CA LYS A 7 3.59 15.25 5.78
C LYS A 7 3.62 16.30 4.67
N SER A 8 2.86 16.05 3.61
CA SER A 8 2.69 17.01 2.53
C SER A 8 2.19 18.33 3.12
N PRO A 9 2.79 19.47 2.73
CA PRO A 9 2.31 20.75 3.20
C PRO A 9 0.86 20.91 2.77
N LYS A 10 -0.05 21.14 3.72
CA LYS A 10 -1.44 21.46 3.40
C LYS A 10 -1.50 22.85 2.76
N TRP A 11 -2.34 23.00 1.75
CA TRP A 11 -2.63 24.31 1.18
C TRP A 11 -3.17 25.25 2.27
N PHE A 12 -2.60 26.45 2.34
CA PHE A 12 -3.06 27.51 3.23
C PHE A 12 -3.37 28.73 2.39
N GLY A 13 -4.64 28.87 2.02
CA GLY A 13 -5.15 29.94 1.17
C GLY A 13 -5.95 30.99 1.94
N PRO A 14 -6.54 31.95 1.21
CA PRO A 14 -7.30 33.05 1.80
C PRO A 14 -8.54 32.62 2.59
N TYR A 15 -9.19 31.51 2.18
CA TYR A 15 -10.35 30.95 2.91
C TYR A 15 -9.93 30.36 4.26
N GLN A 16 -8.86 29.57 4.31
CA GLN A 16 -8.32 29.05 5.57
C GLN A 16 -7.79 30.17 6.48
N LEU A 17 -7.28 31.26 5.89
CA LEU A 17 -6.89 32.44 6.64
C LEU A 17 -8.12 33.16 7.23
N ALA A 18 -9.21 33.32 6.47
CA ALA A 18 -10.46 33.89 6.94
C ALA A 18 -11.04 33.10 8.12
N GLU A 19 -11.11 31.77 8.01
CA GLU A 19 -11.56 30.89 9.09
C GLU A 19 -10.70 31.05 10.36
N LYS A 20 -9.37 31.11 10.21
CA LYS A 20 -8.46 31.31 11.36
C LYS A 20 -8.59 32.69 11.98
N LEU A 21 -8.84 33.73 11.17
CA LEU A 21 -9.10 35.07 11.69
C LEU A 21 -10.44 35.12 12.41
N CYS A 22 -11.44 34.40 11.92
CA CYS A 22 -12.77 34.28 12.49
C CYS A 22 -12.92 33.06 13.42
N PHE A 23 -11.87 32.66 14.15
CA PHE A 23 -11.85 31.44 14.97
C PHE A 23 -12.91 31.42 16.10
N TRP A 24 -13.42 32.59 16.50
CA TRP A 24 -14.45 32.74 17.53
C TRP A 24 -15.88 32.46 17.04
N VAL A 25 -16.05 32.28 15.72
CA VAL A 25 -17.36 32.13 15.09
C VAL A 25 -17.80 30.68 15.16
N LYS A 26 -18.99 30.43 15.70
CA LYS A 26 -19.53 29.06 15.79
C LYS A 26 -19.92 28.55 14.39
N PRO A 27 -19.58 27.31 14.04
CA PRO A 27 -19.99 26.72 12.77
C PRO A 27 -21.51 26.56 12.74
N VAL A 28 -22.10 26.77 11.57
CA VAL A 28 -23.53 26.60 11.32
C VAL A 28 -23.72 25.26 10.62
N VAL A 29 -24.82 24.58 10.92
CA VAL A 29 -25.17 23.33 10.24
C VAL A 29 -25.82 23.70 8.91
N ASN A 30 -25.18 23.32 7.82
CA ASN A 30 -25.71 23.52 6.47
C ASN A 30 -26.84 22.55 6.16
N GLU A 31 -27.56 22.75 5.05
CA GLU A 31 -28.68 21.93 4.59
C GLU A 31 -28.33 20.41 4.47
N TYR A 32 -27.05 20.09 4.34
CA TYR A 32 -26.51 18.73 4.25
C TYR A 32 -26.05 18.14 5.59
N GLY A 33 -26.30 18.80 6.72
CA GLY A 33 -25.89 18.34 8.05
C GLY A 33 -24.40 18.52 8.37
N ILE A 34 -23.64 19.17 7.48
CA ILE A 34 -22.21 19.45 7.64
C ILE A 34 -22.03 20.75 8.43
N LYS A 35 -21.09 20.75 9.38
CA LYS A 35 -20.74 21.93 10.19
C LYS A 35 -19.73 22.77 9.42
N ASP A 36 -20.20 23.83 8.78
CA ASP A 36 -19.36 24.74 8.01
C ASP A 36 -19.31 26.13 8.67
N PRO A 37 -18.25 26.92 8.41
CA PRO A 37 -18.23 28.32 8.82
C PRO A 37 -19.39 29.07 8.15
N PRO A 38 -19.99 30.09 8.81
CA PRO A 38 -21.11 30.82 8.24
C PRO A 38 -20.75 31.49 6.91
N ASP A 39 -21.75 31.70 6.05
CA ASP A 39 -21.59 32.28 4.71
C ASP A 39 -20.80 33.61 4.70
N TRP A 40 -20.91 34.43 5.74
CA TRP A 40 -20.17 35.69 5.80
C TRP A 40 -18.66 35.47 5.98
N VAL A 41 -18.23 34.40 6.66
CA VAL A 41 -16.80 34.02 6.78
C VAL A 41 -16.29 33.52 5.43
N HIS A 42 -17.10 32.77 4.70
CA HIS A 42 -16.79 32.38 3.33
C HIS A 42 -16.64 33.61 2.43
N ASN A 43 -17.58 34.55 2.48
CA ASN A 43 -17.55 35.82 1.75
C ASN A 43 -16.33 36.67 2.12
N PHE A 44 -15.92 36.66 3.39
CA PHE A 44 -14.69 37.32 3.83
C PHE A 44 -13.45 36.66 3.21
N GLY A 45 -13.41 35.33 3.12
CA GLY A 45 -12.39 34.59 2.37
C GLY A 45 -12.37 34.94 0.88
N THR A 46 -13.55 35.05 0.25
CA THR A 46 -13.69 35.49 -1.15
C THR A 46 -13.14 36.90 -1.35
N TRP A 47 -13.43 37.81 -0.43
CA TRP A 47 -12.87 39.16 -0.45
C TRP A 47 -11.34 39.16 -0.29
N LEU A 48 -10.78 38.37 0.62
CA LEU A 48 -9.32 38.22 0.77
C LEU A 48 -8.67 37.64 -0.49
N ALA A 49 -9.33 36.71 -1.17
CA ALA A 49 -8.83 36.06 -2.37
C ALA A 49 -8.91 36.94 -3.62
N HIS A 50 -10.00 37.70 -3.76
CA HIS A 50 -10.36 38.35 -5.04
C HIS A 50 -10.65 39.85 -4.95
N GLY A 51 -10.70 40.43 -3.75
CA GLY A 51 -10.94 41.85 -3.51
C GLY A 51 -12.40 42.29 -3.69
N ASN A 52 -13.26 41.41 -4.21
CA ASN A 52 -14.69 41.65 -4.37
C ASN A 52 -15.48 40.42 -3.89
N VAL A 53 -16.55 40.66 -3.13
CA VAL A 53 -17.44 39.62 -2.59
C VAL A 53 -18.44 39.13 -3.65
N LYS A 54 -18.78 39.98 -4.64
CA LYS A 54 -19.71 39.64 -5.72
C LYS A 54 -18.99 38.99 -6.89
N LEU A 55 -18.51 37.77 -6.69
CA LEU A 55 -18.06 36.92 -7.80
C LEU A 55 -19.27 36.12 -8.31
N GLU A 56 -19.53 36.20 -9.61
CA GLU A 56 -20.46 35.24 -10.22
C GLU A 56 -19.82 33.85 -10.22
N LYS A 57 -20.60 32.81 -9.88
CA LYS A 57 -20.15 31.41 -9.83
C LYS A 57 -19.47 30.90 -11.11
N TRP A 58 -19.63 31.61 -12.22
CA TRP A 58 -19.17 31.23 -13.56
C TRP A 58 -17.96 32.01 -14.08
N ASP A 59 -17.41 32.93 -13.29
CA ASP A 59 -16.23 33.68 -13.70
C ASP A 59 -14.99 32.74 -13.73
N LYS A 60 -14.50 32.41 -14.93
CA LYS A 60 -13.44 31.41 -15.13
C LYS A 60 -12.07 31.88 -14.62
N ASN A 61 -11.87 33.19 -14.43
CA ASN A 61 -10.58 33.71 -14.01
C ASN A 61 -10.74 34.97 -13.14
N PRO A 62 -11.27 34.81 -11.90
CA PRO A 62 -11.51 35.94 -11.03
C PRO A 62 -10.19 36.66 -10.69
N PRO A 63 -10.22 37.98 -10.51
CA PRO A 63 -9.02 38.75 -10.19
C PRO A 63 -8.39 38.21 -8.90
N LYS A 64 -7.08 37.93 -8.91
CA LYS A 64 -6.36 37.40 -7.74
C LYS A 64 -5.69 38.55 -6.99
N THR A 65 -5.98 38.69 -5.69
CA THR A 65 -5.31 39.68 -4.85
C THR A 65 -3.82 39.39 -4.70
N PHE A 66 -3.07 40.40 -4.27
CA PHE A 66 -1.67 40.23 -3.88
C PHE A 66 -1.53 39.16 -2.79
N LEU A 67 -2.45 39.13 -1.82
CA LEU A 67 -2.47 38.13 -0.75
C LEU A 67 -2.62 36.70 -1.30
N TYR A 68 -3.55 36.47 -2.23
CA TYR A 68 -3.70 35.18 -2.90
C TYR A 68 -2.40 34.77 -3.60
N LYS A 69 -1.79 35.68 -4.37
CA LYS A 69 -0.53 35.43 -5.09
C LYS A 69 0.62 35.13 -4.12
N PHE A 70 0.70 35.84 -3.01
CA PHE A 70 1.71 35.66 -1.98
C PHE A 70 1.57 34.30 -1.26
N LEU A 71 0.36 33.92 -0.85
CA LEU A 71 0.10 32.60 -0.25
C LEU A 71 0.41 31.45 -1.22
N THR A 72 0.05 31.63 -2.50
CA THR A 72 0.41 30.70 -3.58
C THR A 72 1.92 30.57 -3.72
N TRP A 73 2.64 31.70 -3.71
CA TRP A 73 4.09 31.70 -3.79
C TRP A 73 4.73 30.99 -2.58
N ILE A 74 4.28 31.25 -1.35
CA ILE A 74 4.75 30.55 -0.15
C ILE A 74 4.54 29.04 -0.30
N TYR A 75 3.34 28.62 -0.67
CA TYR A 75 3.01 27.22 -0.81
C TYR A 75 3.90 26.53 -1.85
N ASN A 76 4.09 27.14 -3.02
CA ASN A 76 4.96 26.60 -4.07
C ASN A 76 6.42 26.45 -3.63
N LYS A 77 6.87 27.24 -2.64
CA LYS A 77 8.20 27.09 -2.02
C LYS A 77 8.24 25.99 -0.96
N ARG A 78 7.11 25.59 -0.39
CA ARG A 78 7.01 24.47 0.54
C ARG A 78 6.92 23.17 -0.26
N LYS A 79 8.07 22.60 -0.61
CA LYS A 79 8.15 21.24 -1.15
C LYS A 79 8.18 20.22 -0.01
N GLN A 80 7.54 19.07 -0.22
CA GLN A 80 7.66 17.93 0.69
C GLN A 80 9.13 17.49 0.73
N LYS A 81 9.68 17.29 1.93
CA LYS A 81 11.05 16.80 2.12
C LYS A 81 10.99 15.31 2.39
N THR A 82 11.71 14.55 1.58
CA THR A 82 11.87 13.10 1.70
C THR A 82 13.34 12.80 2.02
N TYR A 83 13.57 12.06 3.09
CA TYR A 83 14.91 11.58 3.47
C TYR A 83 14.92 10.05 3.42
N VAL A 84 15.82 9.50 2.63
CA VAL A 84 16.02 8.05 2.49
C VAL A 84 17.47 7.76 2.82
N ARG A 85 17.71 6.89 3.79
CA ARG A 85 19.02 6.34 4.11
C ARG A 85 19.00 4.84 3.85
N ILE A 86 19.91 4.40 3.00
CA ILE A 86 20.19 3.00 2.68
C ILE A 86 21.54 2.66 3.28
N ASP A 87 21.57 1.65 4.15
CA ASP A 87 22.79 1.12 4.75
C ASP A 87 23.27 -0.12 3.95
N PRO A 88 24.57 -0.50 3.98
CA PRO A 88 25.10 -1.56 3.12
C PRO A 88 24.48 -2.96 3.30
N TRP A 89 23.94 -3.27 4.48
CA TRP A 89 23.27 -4.55 4.76
C TRP A 89 21.81 -4.59 4.30
N ASP A 90 21.21 -3.44 3.97
CA ASP A 90 19.80 -3.39 3.53
C ASP A 90 19.59 -4.13 2.20
N THR A 91 20.65 -4.32 1.41
CA THR A 91 20.62 -4.97 0.10
C THR A 91 21.06 -6.44 0.11
N TRP A 92 21.51 -6.99 1.24
CA TRP A 92 21.86 -8.42 1.34
C TRP A 92 20.65 -9.34 1.11
N SER A 93 19.45 -8.88 1.47
CA SER A 93 18.16 -9.48 1.11
C SER A 93 17.13 -8.36 0.98
N MET A 94 17.27 -7.58 -0.09
CA MET A 94 16.46 -6.38 -0.32
C MET A 94 14.97 -6.68 -0.36
N ASP A 95 14.59 -7.83 -0.89
CA ASP A 95 13.23 -8.36 -0.91
C ASP A 95 12.62 -8.46 0.49
N ASN A 96 13.37 -8.97 1.48
CA ASN A 96 12.93 -9.01 2.88
C ASN A 96 12.88 -7.61 3.51
N THR A 97 13.92 -6.80 3.31
CA THR A 97 13.96 -5.40 3.79
C THR A 97 12.78 -4.57 3.28
N LEU A 98 12.40 -4.74 2.00
CA LEU A 98 11.24 -4.09 1.41
C LEU A 98 9.92 -4.62 1.96
N ALA A 99 9.81 -5.93 2.20
CA ALA A 99 8.60 -6.54 2.75
C ALA A 99 8.20 -5.91 4.10
N HIS A 100 9.17 -5.58 4.96
CA HIS A 100 8.94 -4.88 6.24
C HIS A 100 8.27 -3.50 6.09
N ILE A 101 8.40 -2.86 4.92
CA ILE A 101 7.83 -1.54 4.64
C ILE A 101 6.54 -1.67 3.84
N VAL A 102 6.55 -2.50 2.81
CA VAL A 102 5.42 -2.66 1.89
C VAL A 102 4.23 -3.28 2.61
N LEU A 103 4.43 -4.30 3.45
CA LEU A 103 3.35 -4.98 4.16
C LEU A 103 2.46 -4.02 4.99
N PRO A 104 2.98 -3.24 5.94
CA PRO A 104 2.15 -2.32 6.71
C PRO A 104 1.51 -1.22 5.85
N MET A 105 2.17 -0.80 4.76
CA MET A 105 1.60 0.18 3.83
C MET A 105 0.38 -0.36 3.08
N ILE A 106 0.43 -1.61 2.60
CA ILE A 106 -0.72 -2.23 1.91
C ILE A 106 -1.87 -2.47 2.89
N ILE A 107 -1.59 -2.88 4.14
CA ILE A 107 -2.63 -3.01 5.18
C ILE A 107 -3.31 -1.66 5.44
N GLN A 108 -2.52 -0.59 5.63
CA GLN A 108 -3.06 0.75 5.82
C GLN A 108 -3.89 1.20 4.61
N LEU A 109 -3.40 0.99 3.39
CA LEU A 109 -4.10 1.32 2.15
C LEU A 109 -5.44 0.59 2.05
N LYS A 110 -5.48 -0.70 2.40
CA LYS A 110 -6.72 -1.49 2.37
C LYS A 110 -7.79 -0.90 3.30
N GLU A 111 -7.38 -0.32 4.44
CA GLU A 111 -8.28 0.32 5.39
C GLU A 111 -8.72 1.74 4.99
N THR A 112 -7.85 2.53 4.33
CA THR A 112 -8.12 3.95 4.03
C THR A 112 -8.60 4.24 2.61
N LYS A 113 -8.50 3.27 1.68
CA LYS A 113 -8.84 3.43 0.27
C LYS A 113 -10.22 4.06 0.04
N GLN A 114 -10.28 5.05 -0.83
CA GLN A 114 -11.53 5.70 -1.26
C GLN A 114 -12.10 5.12 -2.56
N GLY A 115 -11.38 4.18 -3.20
CA GLY A 115 -11.77 3.61 -4.50
C GLY A 115 -11.08 2.31 -4.85
N ALA A 116 -11.31 1.85 -6.08
CA ALA A 116 -10.66 0.66 -6.65
C ALA A 116 -10.33 0.90 -8.13
N PRO A 117 -9.11 0.56 -8.58
CA PRO A 117 -8.70 0.63 -9.99
C PRO A 117 -9.44 -0.40 -10.84
N PHE A 118 -9.23 -0.34 -12.16
CA PHE A 118 -9.63 -1.44 -13.05
C PHE A 118 -8.72 -2.65 -12.81
N VAL A 119 -9.32 -3.83 -12.64
CA VAL A 119 -8.64 -5.11 -12.42
C VAL A 119 -8.99 -6.05 -13.56
N ASP A 120 -7.98 -6.67 -14.15
CA ASP A 120 -8.17 -7.66 -15.22
C ASP A 120 -8.81 -8.95 -14.68
N ASP A 121 -9.78 -9.49 -15.41
CA ASP A 121 -10.50 -10.71 -15.01
C ASP A 121 -9.58 -11.94 -14.93
N ASP A 122 -8.48 -11.97 -15.70
CA ASP A 122 -7.48 -13.04 -15.66
C ASP A 122 -6.71 -13.09 -14.33
N ASP A 123 -6.66 -11.98 -13.59
CA ASP A 123 -5.94 -11.91 -12.32
C ASP A 123 -6.77 -12.34 -11.12
N VAL A 124 -8.07 -12.53 -11.28
CA VAL A 124 -8.99 -12.90 -10.19
C VAL A 124 -9.61 -14.28 -10.43
N PRO A 125 -10.03 -14.98 -9.36
CA PRO A 125 -10.77 -16.22 -9.46
C PRO A 125 -12.03 -16.08 -10.30
N GLU A 126 -12.45 -17.17 -10.96
CA GLU A 126 -13.60 -17.18 -11.88
C GLU A 126 -14.88 -16.60 -11.26
N GLU A 127 -15.12 -16.87 -9.98
CA GLU A 127 -16.28 -16.37 -9.23
C GLU A 127 -16.32 -14.84 -9.09
N LEU A 128 -15.16 -14.19 -9.16
CA LEU A 128 -15.02 -12.75 -9.01
C LEU A 128 -14.97 -12.04 -10.37
N ARG A 129 -14.81 -12.75 -11.49
CA ARG A 129 -14.74 -12.16 -12.83
C ARG A 129 -16.00 -11.39 -13.21
N SER A 130 -15.87 -10.45 -14.14
CA SER A 130 -17.00 -9.64 -14.59
C SER A 130 -18.03 -10.47 -15.34
N THR A 131 -19.29 -10.37 -14.93
CA THR A 131 -20.42 -11.08 -15.57
C THR A 131 -20.75 -10.49 -16.96
N THR A 132 -20.22 -9.32 -17.28
CA THR A 132 -20.55 -8.57 -18.48
C THR A 132 -19.32 -7.82 -18.98
N ASN A 133 -18.89 -8.10 -20.21
CA ASN A 133 -17.75 -7.49 -20.94
C ASN A 133 -17.81 -5.96 -21.15
N CYS A 134 -18.67 -5.22 -20.45
CA CYS A 134 -18.78 -3.78 -20.59
C CYS A 134 -18.27 -3.12 -19.31
N GLY A 135 -17.33 -2.18 -19.44
CA GLY A 135 -16.67 -1.43 -18.36
C GLY A 135 -17.60 -0.54 -17.51
N LYS A 136 -18.70 -1.11 -17.04
CA LYS A 136 -19.58 -0.58 -16.00
C LYS A 136 -19.08 -1.11 -14.66
N LEU A 137 -19.22 -0.26 -13.64
CA LEU A 137 -18.93 -0.62 -12.27
C LEU A 137 -19.88 -1.75 -11.84
N ASP A 138 -19.36 -2.96 -11.79
CA ASP A 138 -20.07 -4.13 -11.28
C ASP A 138 -20.05 -4.13 -9.74
N ASN A 139 -21.03 -4.78 -9.11
CA ASN A 139 -21.07 -4.94 -7.66
C ASN A 139 -19.84 -5.70 -7.12
N LEU A 140 -19.18 -6.48 -7.99
CA LEU A 140 -17.94 -7.22 -7.69
C LEU A 140 -16.66 -6.40 -7.86
N HIS A 141 -16.71 -5.19 -8.45
CA HIS A 141 -15.54 -4.38 -8.77
C HIS A 141 -14.64 -4.14 -7.55
N PHE A 142 -15.22 -3.71 -6.43
CA PHE A 142 -14.47 -3.48 -5.20
C PHE A 142 -13.94 -4.77 -4.58
N LYS A 143 -14.68 -5.87 -4.70
CA LYS A 143 -14.27 -7.18 -4.16
C LYS A 143 -13.07 -7.76 -4.90
N ARG A 144 -12.97 -7.55 -6.22
CA ARG A 144 -11.78 -7.91 -7.00
C ARG A 144 -10.55 -7.21 -6.43
N TRP A 145 -10.64 -5.91 -6.22
CA TRP A 145 -9.52 -5.15 -5.68
C TRP A 145 -9.15 -5.56 -4.25
N ASP A 146 -10.15 -5.81 -3.40
CA ASP A 146 -9.91 -6.34 -2.04
C ASP A 146 -9.18 -7.69 -2.08
N TRP A 147 -9.55 -8.59 -3.00
CA TRP A 147 -8.88 -9.87 -3.20
C TRP A 147 -7.43 -9.69 -3.67
N ILE A 148 -7.18 -8.79 -4.60
CA ILE A 148 -5.82 -8.46 -5.08
C ILE A 148 -4.94 -7.95 -3.92
N LEU A 149 -5.46 -7.02 -3.10
CA LEU A 149 -4.76 -6.52 -1.92
C LEU A 149 -4.50 -7.64 -0.91
N ASP A 150 -5.44 -8.57 -0.73
CA ASP A 150 -5.27 -9.73 0.15
C ASP A 150 -4.18 -10.69 -0.34
N GLU A 151 -4.11 -10.95 -1.64
CA GLU A 151 -3.03 -11.78 -2.22
C GLU A 151 -1.66 -11.11 -2.07
N MET A 152 -1.57 -9.78 -2.26
CA MET A 152 -0.34 -9.05 -1.99
C MET A 152 0.05 -9.13 -0.50
N ILE A 153 -0.91 -8.92 0.41
CA ILE A 153 -0.68 -9.03 1.87
C ILE A 153 -0.21 -10.44 2.22
N PHE A 154 -0.83 -11.47 1.65
CA PHE A 154 -0.46 -12.87 1.87
C PHE A 154 0.99 -13.14 1.44
N ALA A 155 1.39 -12.69 0.25
CA ALA A 155 2.76 -12.87 -0.24
C ALA A 155 3.80 -12.15 0.65
N PHE A 156 3.57 -10.87 0.99
CA PHE A 156 4.51 -10.13 1.83
C PHE A 156 4.54 -10.61 3.28
N ARG A 157 3.44 -11.14 3.84
CA ARG A 157 3.43 -11.78 5.16
C ARG A 157 4.30 -13.02 5.19
N ASN A 158 4.11 -13.92 4.23
CA ASN A 158 4.92 -15.14 4.13
C ASN A 158 6.39 -14.84 3.81
N LYS A 159 6.68 -13.71 3.16
CA LYS A 159 8.06 -13.29 2.96
C LYS A 159 8.79 -12.92 4.25
N LEU A 160 8.06 -12.38 5.22
CA LEU A 160 8.58 -12.07 6.56
C LEU A 160 8.60 -13.29 7.48
N ASP A 161 7.77 -14.28 7.20
CA ASP A 161 7.75 -15.55 7.92
C ASP A 161 8.80 -16.51 7.33
N ASN A 162 9.92 -16.66 8.02
CA ASN A 162 11.02 -17.50 7.57
C ASN A 162 10.72 -19.02 7.61
N ASN A 163 9.55 -19.45 8.09
CA ASN A 163 9.28 -20.86 8.37
C ASN A 163 7.95 -21.39 7.82
N TRP A 164 7.40 -20.77 6.77
CA TRP A 164 6.14 -21.22 6.18
C TRP A 164 6.23 -22.65 5.60
N GLU A 165 7.42 -23.11 5.19
CA GLU A 165 7.62 -24.47 4.64
C GLU A 165 7.37 -25.57 5.68
N ALA A 166 7.62 -25.30 6.97
CA ALA A 166 7.46 -26.28 8.04
C ALA A 166 6.02 -26.79 8.21
N GLN A 167 5.01 -26.10 7.67
CA GLN A 167 3.62 -26.57 7.70
C GLN A 167 3.35 -27.76 6.76
N PHE A 168 4.24 -28.01 5.79
CA PHE A 168 4.15 -29.11 4.82
C PHE A 168 5.10 -30.26 5.14
N GLU A 169 5.93 -30.09 6.17
CA GLU A 169 6.85 -31.09 6.66
C GLU A 169 6.18 -31.93 7.74
N SER A 170 6.26 -33.24 7.62
CA SER A 170 5.75 -34.18 8.63
C SER A 170 6.75 -35.30 8.89
N GLY A 171 6.79 -35.80 10.12
CA GLY A 171 7.66 -36.92 10.51
C GLY A 171 8.96 -36.49 11.20
N THR A 172 9.82 -37.47 11.46
CA THR A 172 11.09 -37.28 12.17
C THR A 172 12.27 -37.64 11.29
N HIS A 173 13.27 -36.76 11.30
CA HIS A 173 14.57 -37.04 10.71
C HIS A 173 15.36 -37.95 11.64
N ASP A 174 15.57 -39.20 11.21
CA ASP A 174 16.55 -40.11 11.79
C ASP A 174 17.67 -40.31 10.78
N TRP A 175 18.89 -39.91 11.14
CA TRP A 175 20.07 -39.98 10.28
C TRP A 175 21.12 -40.84 10.96
N ASP A 176 21.63 -41.83 10.24
CA ASP A 176 22.74 -42.67 10.66
C ASP A 176 23.96 -42.42 9.76
N TYR A 177 25.14 -42.79 10.25
CA TYR A 177 26.40 -42.64 9.53
C TYR A 177 27.04 -44.00 9.31
N GLU A 178 27.12 -44.43 8.05
CA GLU A 178 27.81 -45.66 7.67
C GLU A 178 29.21 -45.36 7.10
N LEU A 179 30.14 -46.27 7.38
CA LEU A 179 31.55 -46.13 7.01
C LEU A 179 31.79 -46.82 5.66
N THR A 180 31.89 -46.02 4.60
CA THR A 180 32.09 -46.51 3.22
C THR A 180 33.54 -46.31 2.80
N LEU A 181 34.13 -47.30 2.14
CA LEU A 181 35.49 -47.23 1.59
C LEU A 181 35.43 -46.84 0.12
N ILE A 182 36.04 -45.70 -0.25
CA ILE A 182 36.30 -45.34 -1.64
C ILE A 182 37.68 -45.89 -2.02
N ASP A 183 37.76 -46.65 -3.12
CA ASP A 183 38.98 -47.27 -3.67
C ASP A 183 39.79 -48.15 -2.70
N GLY A 184 39.16 -48.68 -1.64
CA GLY A 184 39.81 -49.54 -0.65
C GLY A 184 40.89 -48.86 0.20
N LYS A 185 41.08 -47.53 0.06
CA LYS A 185 42.12 -46.77 0.77
C LYS A 185 41.61 -45.61 1.60
N HIS A 186 40.43 -45.06 1.31
CA HIS A 186 39.91 -43.89 2.02
C HIS A 186 38.56 -44.19 2.67
N LYS A 187 38.52 -44.04 4.00
CA LYS A 187 37.32 -44.18 4.82
C LYS A 187 36.55 -42.85 4.80
N MET A 188 35.32 -42.87 4.30
CA MET A 188 34.38 -41.77 4.38
C MET A 188 33.17 -42.21 5.20
N TYR A 189 32.51 -41.25 5.85
CA TYR A 189 31.20 -41.48 6.44
C TYR A 189 30.13 -41.03 5.43
N GLN A 190 29.23 -41.93 5.08
CA GLN A 190 28.06 -41.64 4.25
C GLN A 190 26.84 -41.50 5.17
N MET A 191 26.11 -40.39 5.04
CA MET A 191 24.82 -40.24 5.70
C MET A 191 23.82 -41.19 5.05
N VAL A 192 23.20 -42.04 5.86
CA VAL A 192 22.14 -42.97 5.50
C VAL A 192 20.91 -42.70 6.38
N HIS A 193 19.73 -43.05 5.88
CA HIS A 193 18.49 -42.90 6.65
C HIS A 193 18.45 -43.95 7.76
N GLY A 194 18.30 -43.48 9.01
CA GLY A 194 18.13 -44.36 10.16
C GLY A 194 16.80 -45.13 10.11
N PRO A 195 16.66 -46.21 10.90
CA PRO A 195 15.50 -47.10 10.83
C PRO A 195 14.15 -46.44 11.18
N ASN A 196 14.15 -45.28 11.85
CA ASN A 196 12.91 -44.53 12.18
C ASN A 196 12.71 -43.26 11.31
N HIS A 197 13.39 -43.16 10.16
CA HIS A 197 13.23 -42.02 9.27
C HIS A 197 11.83 -42.03 8.63
N THR A 198 10.97 -41.11 9.07
CA THR A 198 9.57 -41.01 8.63
C THR A 198 9.25 -39.66 7.99
N TYR A 199 10.27 -38.86 7.72
CA TYR A 199 10.13 -37.54 7.14
C TYR A 199 9.46 -37.59 5.76
N LYS A 200 8.41 -36.80 5.59
CA LYS A 200 7.66 -36.62 4.36
C LYS A 200 7.35 -35.14 4.19
N VAL A 201 7.57 -34.66 2.97
CA VAL A 201 7.16 -33.34 2.53
C VAL A 201 5.98 -33.52 1.60
N ASP A 202 4.90 -32.80 1.84
CA ASP A 202 3.85 -32.63 0.84
C ASP A 202 4.34 -31.62 -0.21
N GLU A 203 5.06 -32.12 -1.21
CA GLU A 203 5.67 -31.28 -2.25
C GLU A 203 4.60 -30.57 -3.10
N GLU A 204 3.47 -31.23 -3.40
CA GLU A 204 2.39 -30.64 -4.19
C GLU A 204 1.75 -29.45 -3.46
N ALA A 205 1.45 -29.61 -2.17
CA ALA A 205 0.89 -28.52 -1.36
C ALA A 205 1.90 -27.37 -1.16
N ARG A 206 3.18 -27.70 -0.95
CA ARG A 206 4.26 -26.70 -0.82
C ARG A 206 4.41 -25.88 -2.09
N ASP A 207 4.45 -26.53 -3.24
CA ASP A 207 4.66 -25.88 -4.53
C ASP A 207 3.45 -24.99 -4.90
N ALA A 208 2.22 -25.45 -4.65
CA ALA A 208 1.02 -24.63 -4.82
C ALA A 208 1.00 -23.40 -3.88
N TYR A 209 1.49 -23.55 -2.65
CA TYR A 209 1.60 -22.43 -1.71
C TYR A 209 2.63 -21.39 -2.18
N GLN A 210 3.78 -21.84 -2.65
CA GLN A 210 4.82 -20.99 -3.22
C GLN A 210 4.35 -20.28 -4.50
N GLU A 211 3.54 -20.96 -5.33
CA GLU A 211 2.92 -20.36 -6.51
C GLU A 211 1.98 -19.22 -6.12
N ARG A 212 1.16 -19.40 -5.08
CA ARG A 212 0.30 -18.34 -4.55
C ARG A 212 1.09 -17.13 -4.05
N ILE A 213 2.18 -17.36 -3.31
CA ILE A 213 3.09 -16.28 -2.89
C ILE A 213 3.65 -15.54 -4.12
N SER A 214 4.11 -16.30 -5.12
CA SER A 214 4.67 -15.75 -6.36
C SER A 214 3.64 -14.93 -7.15
N ASN A 215 2.38 -15.38 -7.17
CA ASN A 215 1.28 -14.64 -7.77
C ASN A 215 1.03 -13.30 -7.05
N GLY A 216 1.07 -13.27 -5.71
CA GLY A 216 0.95 -12.02 -4.97
C GLY A 216 2.04 -10.99 -5.31
N PHE A 217 3.28 -11.43 -5.55
CA PHE A 217 4.35 -10.53 -6.03
C PHE A 217 4.14 -10.07 -7.47
N ARG A 218 3.67 -10.95 -8.36
CA ARG A 218 3.30 -10.60 -9.74
C ARG A 218 2.21 -9.52 -9.74
N LEU A 219 1.17 -9.69 -8.94
CA LEU A 219 0.08 -8.74 -8.78
C LEU A 219 0.57 -7.40 -8.23
N PHE A 220 1.45 -7.42 -7.22
CA PHE A 220 2.08 -6.22 -6.69
C PHE A 220 2.82 -5.44 -7.80
N GLY A 221 3.59 -6.12 -8.64
CA GLY A 221 4.28 -5.49 -9.77
C GLY A 221 3.31 -4.93 -10.82
N LYS A 222 2.27 -5.69 -11.17
CA LYS A 222 1.28 -5.28 -12.19
C LYS A 222 0.46 -4.06 -11.76
N TYR A 223 0.01 -4.02 -10.50
CA TYR A 223 -0.86 -2.97 -9.96
C TYR A 223 -0.12 -1.93 -9.11
N TYR A 224 1.21 -1.84 -9.23
CA TYR A 224 2.03 -0.94 -8.41
C TYR A 224 1.57 0.53 -8.47
N GLU A 225 1.20 1.02 -9.65
CA GLU A 225 0.72 2.40 -9.84
C GLU A 225 -0.73 2.62 -9.36
N CYS A 226 -1.42 1.55 -8.95
CA CYS A 226 -2.78 1.60 -8.44
C CYS A 226 -2.85 1.62 -6.90
N LEU A 227 -1.71 1.69 -6.22
CA LEU A 227 -1.61 1.71 -4.75
C LEU A 227 -1.78 3.14 -4.20
N TRP A 228 -2.98 3.71 -4.37
CA TRP A 228 -3.34 5.05 -3.92
C TRP A 228 -4.68 5.06 -3.16
N ASP A 229 -4.82 5.97 -2.19
CA ASP A 229 -6.05 6.22 -1.43
C ASP A 229 -6.76 7.52 -1.82
#